data_AF-A0A9C7QS90-F1
#
_entry.id   AF-A0A9C7QS90-F1
#
_cell.length_a   1.000
_cell.length_b   1.000
_cell.length_c   1.000
_cell.angle_alpha   90.00
_cell.angle_beta   90.00
_cell.angle_gamma   90.00
#
_symmetry.space_group_name_H-M   'P 1'
#
loop_
_entity.id
_entity.type
_entity.pdbx_description
1 polymer ?
#
loop_
_entity_poly.entity_id
_entity_poly.type
_entity_poly.pdbx_seq_one_letter_code
_entity_poly.pdbx_strand_id
1 'polypeptide(L)' 'MHDDELHTAFMNARSSERMQLLELLESKLERLAADKTTRDQVIFMLKDWINLRRPSANETKPETTQ' A
#
# COMPACT_ATOMS: atom_id res chain seq x y z
N MET A 1 -0.31 -17.46 -25.27
CA MET A 1 1.16 -17.45 -25.03
C MET A 1 1.65 -16.06 -24.64
N HIS A 2 1.51 -15.01 -25.47
CA HIS A 2 1.89 -13.63 -25.05
C HIS A 2 1.02 -13.07 -23.90
N ASP A 3 -0.28 -13.32 -23.92
CA ASP A 3 -1.18 -12.85 -22.85
C ASP A 3 -0.91 -13.55 -21.51
N ASP A 4 -0.48 -14.81 -21.54
CA ASP A 4 -0.15 -15.60 -20.35
C ASP A 4 1.15 -15.10 -19.69
N GLU A 5 2.14 -14.70 -20.50
CA GLU A 5 3.38 -14.09 -20.04
C GLU A 5 3.13 -12.71 -19.41
N LEU A 6 2.30 -11.87 -20.03
CA LEU A 6 1.92 -10.57 -19.49
C LEU A 6 1.14 -10.71 -18.17
N HIS A 7 0.20 -11.66 -18.10
CA HIS A 7 -0.54 -11.95 -16.87
C HIS A 7 0.40 -12.40 -15.74
N THR A 8 1.35 -13.28 -16.05
CA THR A 8 2.34 -13.77 -15.09
C THR A 8 3.24 -12.63 -14.60
N ALA A 9 3.74 -11.79 -15.51
CA ALA A 9 4.54 -10.61 -15.15
C ALA A 9 3.76 -9.64 -14.25
N PHE A 10 2.49 -9.39 -14.55
CA PHE A 10 1.62 -8.55 -13.71
C PHE A 10 1.41 -9.15 -12.31
N MET A 11 1.14 -10.46 -12.22
CA MET A 11 0.96 -11.14 -10.93
C MET A 11 2.23 -11.14 -10.09
N ASN A 12 3.39 -11.28 -10.72
CA ASN A 12 4.69 -11.18 -10.06
C ASN A 12 4.95 -9.76 -9.55
N ALA A 13 4.69 -8.73 -10.37
CA ALA A 13 4.82 -7.33 -9.97
C ALA A 13 3.90 -7.02 -8.77
N ARG A 14 2.62 -7.41 -8.83
CA ARG A 14 1.66 -7.24 -7.73
C ARG A 14 2.12 -7.95 -6.45
N SER A 15 2.67 -9.16 -6.58
CA SER A 15 3.15 -9.92 -5.42
C SER A 15 4.40 -9.28 -4.80
N SER A 16 5.32 -8.75 -5.63
CA SER A 16 6.50 -8.03 -5.17
C SER A 16 6.13 -6.74 -4.44
N GLU A 17 5.23 -5.93 -5.00
CA GLU A 17 4.72 -4.71 -4.35
C GLU A 17 4.05 -5.03 -3.00
N ARG A 18 3.27 -6.12 -2.93
CA ARG A 18 2.67 -6.58 -1.68
C ARG A 18 3.73 -6.99 -0.66
N MET A 19 4.80 -7.66 -1.08
CA MET A 19 5.89 -8.04 -0.19
C MET A 19 6.62 -6.81 0.37
N GLN A 20 6.98 -5.85 -0.47
CA GLN A 20 7.61 -4.59 -0.05
C GLN A 20 6.75 -3.81 0.94
N LEU A 21 5.43 -3.82 0.74
CA LEU A 21 4.49 -3.20 1.68
C LEU A 21 4.49 -3.89 3.05
N LEU A 22 4.58 -5.22 3.08
CA LEU A 22 4.65 -5.99 4.31
C LEU A 22 5.96 -5.74 5.07
N GLU A 23 7.10 -5.71 4.37
CA GLU A 23 8.42 -5.40 4.96
C GLU A 23 8.43 -3.99 5.59
N LEU A 24 7.86 -3.00 4.88
CA LEU A 24 7.74 -1.64 5.41
C LEU A 24 6.83 -1.57 6.64
N LEU A 25 5.76 -2.37 6.66
CA LEU A 25 4.85 -2.46 7.80
C LEU A 25 5.55 -3.08 9.01
N GLU A 26 6.27 -4.18 8.81
CA GLU A 26 7.07 -4.86 9.83
C GLU A 26 8.08 -3.91 10.47
N SER A 27 8.90 -3.23 9.66
CA SER A 27 9.89 -2.24 10.15
C SER A 27 9.25 -1.10 10.96
N LYS A 28 8.04 -0.68 10.59
CA LYS A 28 7.30 0.34 11.35
C LYS A 28 6.80 -0.20 12.69
N LEU A 29 6.27 -1.41 12.72
CA LEU A 29 5.82 -2.05 13.95
C LEU A 29 6.97 -2.27 14.92
N GLU A 30 8.14 -2.69 14.43
CA GLU A 30 9.35 -2.83 15.24
C GLU A 30 9.76 -1.50 15.89
N ARG A 31 9.76 -0.40 15.12
CA ARG A 31 10.04 0.94 15.65
C ARG A 31 9.04 1.36 16.72
N LEU A 32 7.74 1.15 16.47
CA LEU A 32 6.70 1.49 17.43
C LEU A 32 6.80 0.65 18.71
N ALA A 33 7.18 -0.62 18.59
CA ALA A 33 7.46 -1.48 19.74
C ALA A 33 8.66 -0.97 20.55
N ALA A 34 9.74 -0.54 19.87
CA ALA A 34 10.91 0.07 20.52
C ALA A 34 10.54 1.37 21.27
N ASP A 35 9.63 2.16 20.71
CA ASP A 35 9.13 3.41 21.30
C ASP A 35 8.12 3.19 22.45
N LYS A 36 7.88 1.93 22.86
CA LYS A 36 6.86 1.54 23.87
C LYS A 36 5.48 2.08 23.55
N THR A 37 5.16 2.20 22.26
CA THR A 37 3.90 2.73 21.78
C THR A 37 2.76 1.81 22.21
N THR A 38 1.67 2.38 22.73
CA THR A 38 0.50 1.59 23.11
C THR A 38 -0.20 1.02 21.87
N ARG A 39 -0.89 -0.12 22.03
CA ARG A 39 -1.68 -0.75 20.96
C ARG A 39 -2.63 0.24 20.26
N ASP A 40 -3.28 1.11 21.02
CA ASP A 40 -4.27 2.03 20.47
C ASP A 40 -3.61 3.13 19.61
N GLN A 41 -2.41 3.58 19.99
CA GLN A 41 -1.59 4.48 19.18
C GLN A 41 -1.09 3.80 17.89
N VAL A 42 -0.67 2.53 17.97
CA VAL A 42 -0.31 1.74 16.77
C VAL A 42 -1.48 1.65 15.81
N ILE A 43 -2.67 1.29 16.29
CA ILE A 43 -3.89 1.21 15.48
C ILE A 43 -4.24 2.57 14.87
N PHE A 44 -4.11 3.66 15.63
CA PHE A 44 -4.35 5.02 15.13
C PHE A 44 -3.40 5.37 13.97
N MET A 45 -2.10 5.16 14.14
CA MET A 45 -1.11 5.45 13.10
C MET A 45 -1.29 4.59 11.85
N LEU A 46 -1.66 3.31 12.00
CA LEU A 46 -1.96 2.44 10.87
C LEU A 46 -3.18 2.92 10.08
N LYS A 47 -4.25 3.34 10.78
CA LYS A 47 -5.45 3.89 10.13
C LYS A 47 -5.15 5.18 9.37
N ASP A 48 -4.40 6.09 9.99
CA ASP A 48 -3.98 7.35 9.36
C ASP A 48 -3.18 7.10 8.08
N TRP A 49 -2.22 6.18 8.14
CA TRP A 49 -1.39 5.80 7.00
C TRP A 49 -2.17 5.14 5.86
N ILE A 50 -3.12 4.26 6.18
CA ILE A 50 -4.03 3.66 5.20
C ILE A 50 -4.89 4.74 4.53
N ASN A 51 -5.37 5.72 5.30
CA ASN A 51 -6.17 6.81 4.75
C ASN A 51 -5.34 7.71 3.82
N LEU A 52 -4.07 7.98 4.14
CA LEU A 52 -3.17 8.76 3.28
C LEU A 52 -2.90 8.07 1.93
N ARG A 53 -2.85 6.73 1.93
CA ARG A 53 -2.63 5.93 0.70
C ARG A 53 -3.90 5.55 -0.01
N ARG A 54 -5.07 5.88 0.54
CA ARG A 54 -6.33 5.61 -0.14
C ARG A 54 -6.34 6.52 -1.37
N PRO A 55 -6.41 5.96 -2.59
CA PRO A 55 -6.58 6.79 -3.77
C PRO A 55 -7.83 7.65 -3.56
N SER A 56 -7.68 8.98 -3.68
CA SER A 56 -8.82 9.87 -3.70
C SER A 56 -9.68 9.44 -4.89
N ALA A 57 -10.95 9.09 -4.64
CA ALA A 57 -11.87 8.69 -5.71
C ALA A 57 -12.20 9.84 -6.70
N ASN A 58 -11.46 10.96 -6.66
CA ASN A 58 -11.74 12.19 -7.39
C ASN A 58 -10.73 12.53 -8.50
N GLU A 59 -9.67 11.74 -8.72
CA GLU A 59 -8.76 11.98 -9.86
C GLU A 59 -9.08 11.11 -11.09
N THR A 60 -10.38 10.95 -11.39
CA THR A 60 -10.85 10.49 -12.71
C THR A 60 -11.98 11.37 -13.20
N LYS A 61 -11.61 12.55 -13.71
CA LYS A 61 -12.36 13.14 -14.84
C LYS A 61 -11.36 13.42 -15.95
N PRO A 62 -11.44 12.70 -17.10
CA PRO A 62 -10.79 13.19 -18.29
C PRO A 62 -11.55 14.45 -18.75
N GLU A 63 -10.91 15.61 -18.65
CA GLU A 63 -11.32 16.78 -19.42
C GLU A 63 -11.20 16.41 -20.91
N THR A 64 -12.34 16.06 -21.51
CA THR A 64 -12.50 16.04 -22.96
C THR A 64 -12.70 17.48 -23.38
N THR A 65 -11.63 18.15 -23.81
CA THR A 65 -11.73 19.44 -24.49
C THR A 65 -11.76 19.19 -26.00
N GLN A 66 -12.74 19.85 -26.63
CA GLN A 66 -13.11 19.85 -28.05
C GLN A 66 -11.97 20.13 -29.02
#